data_AF-A0A1C5A6G9-F1
#
_entry.id   AF-A0A1C5A6G9-F1
#
_cell.length_a   1.000
_cell.length_b   1.000
_cell.length_c   1.000
_cell.angle_alpha   90.00
_cell.angle_beta   90.00
_cell.angle_gamma   90.00
#
_symmetry.space_group_name_H-M   'P 1'
#
loop_
_entity.id
_entity.type
_entity.pdbx_description
1 polymer ?
#
loop_
_entity_poly.entity_id
_entity_poly.type
_entity_poly.pdbx_seq_one_letter_code
_entity_poly.pdbx_strand_id
1 'polypeptide(L)'
;MAISLLVLLVPIALLLAFYRGFLGGDQPSTVDPAPAVEQARAANAFPVSQPAGLDDNWRTVSASYRTVEGGSNLRIGYLTPEGRGAQLVQSNVPPERLLPAELTAEGQPQGPTEVGGRNWQRYTARGNEQALVLLEPGRTVIVVGDARENELRRLADAVR
;
A
#
# COMPACT_ATOMS: atom_id res chain seq x y z
N MET A 1 -34.50 -22.84 7.30
CA MET A 1 -33.09 -22.60 6.88
C MET A 1 -32.77 -21.14 6.56
N ALA A 2 -33.75 -20.25 6.31
CA ALA A 2 -33.50 -18.82 6.07
C ALA A 2 -33.08 -18.02 7.32
N ILE A 3 -33.50 -18.45 8.51
CA ILE A 3 -33.25 -17.73 9.78
C ILE A 3 -31.75 -17.78 10.17
N SER A 4 -31.07 -18.91 9.93
CA SER A 4 -29.61 -19.02 10.17
C SER A 4 -28.78 -18.16 9.21
N LEU A 5 -29.26 -17.91 7.99
CA LEU A 5 -28.59 -17.02 7.04
C LEU A 5 -28.70 -15.56 7.49
N LEU A 6 -29.89 -15.18 7.99
CA LEU A 6 -30.15 -13.83 8.51
C LEU A 6 -29.30 -13.52 9.75
N VAL A 7 -29.14 -14.48 10.66
CA VAL A 7 -28.30 -14.32 11.87
C VAL A 7 -26.81 -14.16 11.56
N LEU A 8 -26.31 -14.72 10.45
CA LEU A 8 -24.94 -14.51 10.00
C LEU A 8 -24.77 -13.19 9.22
N LEU A 9 -25.78 -12.80 8.43
CA LEU A 9 -25.71 -11.58 7.63
C LEU A 9 -25.84 -10.31 8.47
N VAL A 10 -26.59 -10.34 9.57
CA VAL A 10 -26.75 -9.19 10.48
C VAL A 10 -25.42 -8.68 11.05
N PRO A 11 -24.52 -9.51 11.62
CA PRO A 11 -23.23 -9.03 12.11
C PRO A 11 -22.30 -8.57 10.99
N ILE A 12 -22.32 -9.21 9.82
CA ILE A 12 -21.55 -8.77 8.64
C ILE A 12 -22.07 -7.41 8.15
N ALA A 13 -23.39 -7.24 8.07
CA ALA A 13 -24.03 -5.99 7.68
C ALA A 13 -23.79 -4.89 8.72
N LEU A 14 -23.75 -5.21 10.01
CA LEU A 14 -23.37 -4.28 11.07
C LEU A 14 -21.89 -3.89 11.00
N LEU A 15 -21.00 -4.83 10.67
CA LEU A 15 -19.58 -4.55 10.48
C LEU A 15 -19.37 -3.66 9.24
N LEU A 16 -20.09 -3.93 8.14
CA LEU A 16 -20.12 -3.09 6.94
C LEU A 16 -20.75 -1.72 7.19
N ALA A 17 -21.82 -1.64 7.98
CA ALA A 17 -22.49 -0.39 8.33
C ALA A 17 -21.67 0.44 9.32
N PHE A 18 -20.95 -0.20 10.25
CA PHE A 18 -19.96 0.44 11.10
C PHE A 18 -18.77 0.93 10.27
N TYR A 19 -18.32 0.13 9.29
CA TYR A 19 -17.30 0.56 8.34
C TYR A 19 -17.76 1.78 7.53
N ARG A 20 -19.00 1.77 7.03
CA ARG A 20 -19.55 2.86 6.21
C ARG A 20 -19.89 4.10 7.03
N GLY A 21 -20.43 3.94 8.23
CA GLY A 21 -20.93 5.02 9.09
C GLY A 21 -19.89 5.65 10.02
N PHE A 22 -18.89 4.88 10.47
CA PHE A 22 -17.81 5.38 11.34
C PHE A 22 -16.52 5.70 10.57
N LEU A 23 -16.28 5.09 9.39
CA LEU A 23 -15.11 5.38 8.54
C LEU A 23 -15.43 6.18 7.25
N GLY A 24 -16.63 6.77 7.11
CA GLY A 24 -16.93 7.77 6.08
C GLY A 24 -17.04 7.23 4.66
N GLY A 25 -17.82 6.16 4.46
CA GLY A 25 -17.97 5.48 3.18
C GLY A 25 -19.03 6.10 2.26
N ASP A 26 -18.81 7.32 1.74
CA ASP A 26 -19.48 7.82 0.51
C ASP A 26 -18.80 9.06 -0.14
N GLN A 27 -17.59 9.44 0.29
CA GLN A 27 -16.65 10.30 -0.44
C GLN A 27 -15.29 9.57 -0.38
N PRO A 28 -14.35 9.70 -1.34
CA PRO A 28 -12.98 9.25 -1.10
C PRO A 28 -12.42 10.11 0.05
N SER A 29 -12.65 9.65 1.28
CA SER A 29 -12.19 10.28 2.50
C SER A 29 -10.69 10.19 2.46
N THR A 30 -10.05 11.34 2.21
CA THR A 30 -8.61 11.44 2.29
C THR A 30 -8.22 11.18 3.74
N VAL A 31 -7.57 10.05 4.00
CA VAL A 31 -7.03 9.71 5.32
C VAL A 31 -5.72 10.44 5.49
N ASP A 32 -5.51 11.06 6.65
CA ASP A 32 -4.21 11.64 6.98
C ASP A 32 -3.19 10.51 7.23
N PRO A 33 -2.10 10.39 6.42
CA PRO A 33 -1.06 9.40 6.66
C PRO A 33 -0.15 9.75 7.85
N ALA A 34 -0.21 10.99 8.37
CA ALA A 34 0.70 11.47 9.41
C ALA A 34 0.78 10.54 10.63
N PRO A 35 -0.33 10.04 11.22
CA PRO A 35 -0.25 9.18 12.41
C PRO A 35 0.50 7.87 12.16
N ALA A 36 0.27 7.23 11.01
CA ALA A 36 0.95 5.98 10.66
C ALA A 36 2.44 6.22 10.39
N VAL A 37 2.79 7.33 9.74
CA VAL A 37 4.19 7.67 9.49
C VAL A 37 4.90 8.10 10.77
N GLU A 38 4.24 8.85 11.64
CA GLU A 38 4.81 9.21 12.94
C GLU A 38 5.06 7.96 13.78
N GLN A 39 4.14 7.00 13.81
CA GLN A 39 4.37 5.70 14.45
C GLN A 39 5.57 4.96 13.87
N ALA A 40 5.70 4.93 12.53
CA ALA A 40 6.82 4.30 11.86
C ALA A 40 8.16 5.01 12.18
N ARG A 41 8.17 6.34 12.21
CA ARG A 41 9.35 7.15 12.58
C ARG A 41 9.71 6.97 14.05
N ALA A 42 8.71 6.97 14.94
CA ALA A 42 8.89 6.79 16.37
C ALA A 42 9.45 5.39 16.68
N ALA A 43 9.03 4.37 15.94
CA ALA A 43 9.58 3.03 16.06
C ALA A 43 11.03 2.94 15.57
N ASN A 44 11.46 3.87 14.69
CA ASN A 44 12.82 3.97 14.14
C ASN A 44 13.38 2.63 13.62
N ALA A 45 12.49 1.77 13.11
CA ALA A 45 12.83 0.42 12.65
C ALA A 45 13.46 0.43 11.24
N PHE A 46 13.15 1.47 10.46
CA PHE A 46 13.71 1.75 9.14
C PHE A 46 13.58 3.25 8.83
N PRO A 47 14.40 3.79 7.90
CA PRO A 47 14.20 5.15 7.44
C PRO A 47 12.84 5.22 6.74
N VAL A 48 11.94 6.08 7.20
CA VAL A 48 10.58 6.20 6.64
C VAL A 48 10.57 7.29 5.58
N SER A 49 10.34 6.90 4.32
CA SER A 49 10.18 7.85 3.21
C SER A 49 8.70 8.17 3.01
N GLN A 50 8.39 9.42 2.71
CA GLN A 50 7.02 9.82 2.35
C GLN A 50 6.99 10.27 0.90
N PRO A 51 5.91 9.97 0.15
CA PRO A 51 5.69 10.60 -1.14
C PRO A 51 5.58 12.12 -0.98
N ALA A 52 6.51 12.85 -1.59
CA ALA A 52 6.51 14.31 -1.63
C ALA A 52 6.37 14.77 -3.10
N GLY A 53 5.59 15.82 -3.34
CA GLY A 53 5.40 16.39 -4.69
C GLY A 53 4.39 15.63 -5.55
N LEU A 54 3.47 14.88 -4.95
CA LEU A 54 2.28 14.39 -5.64
C LEU A 54 1.25 15.52 -5.79
N ASP A 55 0.60 15.60 -6.95
CA ASP A 55 -0.48 16.56 -7.21
C ASP A 55 -1.66 16.34 -6.24
N ASP A 56 -2.49 17.37 -6.02
CA ASP A 56 -3.69 17.33 -5.16
C ASP A 56 -4.74 16.27 -5.57
N ASN A 57 -4.59 15.72 -6.77
CA ASN A 57 -5.43 14.63 -7.27
C ASN A 57 -5.05 13.26 -6.70
N TRP A 58 -3.90 13.12 -6.05
CA TRP A 58 -3.51 11.92 -5.32
C TRP A 58 -4.12 11.92 -3.94
N ARG A 59 -5.03 10.97 -3.70
CA ARG A 59 -5.75 10.90 -2.42
C ARG A 59 -5.27 9.72 -1.60
N THR A 60 -4.71 9.97 -0.43
CA THR A 60 -4.44 8.89 0.54
C THR A 60 -5.77 8.31 1.01
N VAL A 61 -6.02 7.03 0.78
CA VAL A 61 -7.27 6.34 1.18
C VAL A 61 -7.07 5.45 2.40
N SER A 62 -5.83 5.11 2.72
CA SER A 62 -5.49 4.35 3.92
C SER A 62 -4.04 4.55 4.32
N ALA A 63 -3.75 4.49 5.61
CA ALA A 63 -2.40 4.45 6.13
C ALA A 63 -2.38 3.59 7.40
N SER A 64 -1.48 2.63 7.48
CA SER A 64 -1.35 1.72 8.62
C SER A 64 0.10 1.33 8.83
N TYR A 65 0.56 1.44 10.07
CA TYR A 65 1.85 0.91 10.50
C TYR A 65 1.62 -0.29 11.41
N ARG A 66 2.36 -1.37 11.18
CA ARG A 66 2.29 -2.61 11.97
C ARG A 66 3.69 -3.16 12.18
N THR A 67 3.99 -3.54 13.41
CA THR A 67 5.15 -4.38 13.70
C THR A 67 4.80 -5.82 13.36
N VAL A 68 5.68 -6.51 12.62
CA VAL A 68 5.48 -7.88 12.14
C VAL A 68 6.64 -8.75 12.62
N GLU A 69 6.50 -10.07 12.51
CA GLU A 69 7.57 -10.96 12.93
C GLU A 69 8.83 -10.76 12.07
N GLY A 70 9.93 -10.40 12.72
CA GLY A 70 11.19 -10.09 12.04
C GLY A 70 11.30 -8.68 11.46
N GLY A 71 10.38 -7.76 11.80
CA GLY A 71 10.52 -6.36 11.40
C GLY A 71 9.26 -5.50 11.62
N SER A 72 9.11 -4.52 10.76
CA SER A 72 8.00 -3.57 10.75
C SER A 72 7.54 -3.36 9.32
N ASN A 73 6.25 -3.08 9.14
CA ASN A 73 5.60 -2.87 7.85
C ASN A 73 4.72 -1.61 7.95
N LEU A 74 5.02 -0.64 7.10
CA LEU A 74 4.22 0.55 6.87
C LEU A 74 3.53 0.39 5.52
N ARG A 75 2.20 0.55 5.50
CA ARG A 75 1.38 0.47 4.30
C ARG A 75 0.55 1.74 4.16
N ILE A 76 0.61 2.36 2.99
CA ILE A 76 -0.15 3.56 2.65
C ILE A 76 -0.82 3.32 1.31
N GLY A 77 -2.14 3.34 1.29
CA GLY A 77 -2.94 3.27 0.07
C GLY A 77 -3.26 4.66 -0.46
N TYR A 78 -3.09 4.82 -1.76
CA TYR A 78 -3.36 6.00 -2.54
C TYR A 78 -4.37 5.67 -3.64
N LEU A 79 -5.21 6.65 -3.95
CA LEU A 79 -6.06 6.68 -5.12
C LEU A 79 -5.43 7.65 -6.11
N THR A 80 -5.16 7.17 -7.31
CA THR A 80 -4.57 7.97 -8.39
C THR A 80 -5.61 8.93 -8.99
N PRO A 81 -5.17 9.94 -9.75
CA PRO A 81 -6.09 10.87 -10.43
C PRO A 81 -7.09 10.17 -11.37
N GLU A 82 -6.71 9.01 -11.91
CA GLU A 82 -7.56 8.18 -12.77
C GLU A 82 -8.54 7.29 -11.98
N GLY A 83 -8.56 7.38 -10.65
CA GLY A 83 -9.41 6.58 -9.78
C GLY A 83 -8.93 5.14 -9.59
N ARG A 84 -7.63 4.89 -9.80
CA ARG A 84 -6.99 3.57 -9.62
C ARG A 84 -6.33 3.47 -8.26
N GLY A 85 -6.21 2.25 -7.75
CA GLY A 85 -5.52 1.98 -6.49
C GLY A 85 -4.01 1.86 -6.68
N ALA A 86 -3.25 2.54 -5.84
CA ALA A 86 -1.82 2.34 -5.70
C ALA A 86 -1.47 2.23 -4.21
N GLN A 87 -0.62 1.29 -3.84
CA GLN A 87 -0.26 1.03 -2.45
C GLN A 87 1.25 1.08 -2.31
N LEU A 88 1.71 1.94 -1.40
CA LEU A 88 3.09 2.03 -0.95
C LEU A 88 3.26 1.15 0.28
N VAL A 89 4.19 0.22 0.22
CA VAL A 89 4.60 -0.64 1.33
C VAL A 89 6.07 -0.37 1.62
N GLN A 90 6.42 -0.11 2.86
CA GLN A 90 7.79 0.04 3.34
C GLN A 90 8.00 -0.91 4.50
N SER A 91 9.01 -1.76 4.40
CA SER A 91 9.30 -2.73 5.45
C SER A 91 10.78 -3.05 5.53
N ASN A 92 11.28 -3.33 6.73
CA ASN A 92 12.64 -3.87 6.94
C ASN A 92 12.68 -5.40 6.99
N VAL A 93 11.55 -6.07 6.72
CA VAL A 93 11.50 -7.53 6.61
C VAL A 93 12.32 -7.98 5.39
N PRO A 94 12.99 -9.14 5.45
CA PRO A 94 13.73 -9.68 4.31
C PRO A 94 12.85 -9.76 3.04
N PRO A 95 13.34 -9.28 1.88
CA PRO A 95 12.56 -9.23 0.65
C PRO A 95 12.09 -10.61 0.19
N GLU A 96 12.86 -11.66 0.49
CA GLU A 96 12.51 -13.06 0.22
C GLU A 96 11.19 -13.50 0.86
N ARG A 97 10.82 -12.90 2.01
CA ARG A 97 9.52 -13.15 2.68
C ARG A 97 8.49 -12.08 2.34
N LEU A 98 8.93 -10.83 2.19
CA LEU A 98 8.04 -9.70 1.92
C LEU A 98 7.44 -9.78 0.51
N LEU A 99 8.24 -10.10 -0.50
CA LEU A 99 7.80 -10.18 -1.90
C LEU A 99 6.67 -11.18 -2.11
N PRO A 100 6.78 -12.46 -1.69
CA PRO A 100 5.66 -13.39 -1.85
C PRO A 100 4.43 -13.01 -1.01
N ALA A 101 4.62 -12.31 0.12
CA ALA A 101 3.52 -11.84 0.95
C ALA A 101 2.75 -10.66 0.31
N GLU A 102 3.45 -9.75 -0.38
CA GLU A 102 2.85 -8.55 -0.97
C GLU A 102 2.46 -8.73 -2.45
N LEU A 103 3.25 -9.48 -3.22
CA LEU A 103 3.04 -9.72 -4.66
C LEU A 103 2.28 -11.00 -4.97
N THR A 104 2.04 -11.84 -3.96
CA THR A 104 1.44 -13.18 -4.07
C THR A 104 2.30 -14.14 -4.92
N ALA A 105 1.80 -15.36 -5.15
CA ALA A 105 2.48 -16.37 -5.98
C ALA A 105 2.56 -15.99 -7.47
N GLU A 106 1.81 -14.98 -7.92
CA GLU A 106 1.81 -14.47 -9.31
C GLU A 106 2.93 -13.44 -9.56
N GLY A 107 3.66 -13.06 -8.51
CA GLY A 107 4.71 -12.04 -8.57
C GLY A 107 5.92 -12.46 -9.38
N GLN A 108 5.99 -12.06 -10.65
CA GLN A 108 7.11 -12.37 -11.54
C GLN A 108 7.92 -11.13 -11.89
N PRO A 109 9.26 -11.20 -11.85
CA PRO A 109 10.11 -10.08 -12.23
C PRO A 109 9.97 -9.77 -13.73
N GLN A 110 9.67 -8.50 -14.03
CA GLN A 110 9.52 -7.96 -15.38
C GLN A 110 10.76 -7.20 -15.86
N GLY A 111 11.78 -7.09 -15.00
CA GLY A 111 13.05 -6.41 -15.28
C GLY A 111 13.24 -5.12 -14.47
N PRO A 112 14.47 -4.59 -14.46
CA PRO A 112 14.80 -3.35 -13.77
C PRO A 112 14.20 -2.14 -14.49
N THR A 113 13.92 -1.08 -13.73
CA THR A 113 13.51 0.21 -14.22
C THR A 113 14.07 1.32 -13.33
N GLU A 114 14.58 2.38 -13.95
CA GLU A 114 15.02 3.56 -13.22
C GLU A 114 13.84 4.51 -13.01
N VAL A 115 13.67 4.98 -11.78
CA VAL A 115 12.66 5.97 -11.39
C VAL A 115 13.28 6.88 -10.33
N GLY A 116 13.31 8.18 -10.56
CA GLY A 116 13.86 9.16 -9.62
C GLY A 116 15.34 8.96 -9.27
N GLY A 117 16.13 8.42 -10.21
CA GLY A 117 17.54 8.09 -9.99
C GLY A 117 17.77 6.89 -9.08
N ARG A 118 16.72 6.09 -8.81
CA ARG A 118 16.78 4.84 -8.04
C ARG A 118 16.44 3.66 -8.95
N ASN A 119 17.09 2.53 -8.72
CA ASN A 119 16.88 1.30 -9.49
C ASN A 119 15.76 0.48 -8.87
N TRP A 120 14.57 0.61 -9.44
CA TRP A 120 13.42 -0.20 -9.08
C TRP A 120 13.42 -1.49 -9.90
N GLN A 121 12.93 -2.57 -9.34
CA GLN A 121 12.67 -3.82 -10.03
C GLN A 121 11.17 -3.92 -10.27
N ARG A 122 10.75 -4.06 -11.52
CA ARG A 122 9.35 -4.24 -11.85
C ARG A 122 8.95 -5.69 -11.66
N TYR A 123 7.76 -5.90 -11.12
CA TYR A 123 7.12 -7.18 -10.93
C TYR A 123 5.67 -7.13 -11.42
N THR A 124 5.15 -8.27 -11.85
CA THR A 124 3.70 -8.48 -11.90
C THR A 124 3.17 -8.66 -10.48
N ALA A 125 1.90 -8.38 -10.26
CA ALA A 125 1.18 -8.72 -9.04
C ALA A 125 -0.12 -9.43 -9.42
N ARG A 126 -1.07 -9.54 -8.49
CA ARG A 126 -2.30 -10.31 -8.67
C ARG A 126 -3.14 -9.77 -9.83
N GLY A 127 -3.51 -10.65 -10.77
CA GLY A 127 -4.35 -10.27 -11.90
C GLY A 127 -3.66 -9.31 -12.88
N ASN A 128 -4.15 -8.07 -12.96
CA ASN A 128 -3.58 -7.02 -13.84
C ASN A 128 -2.80 -5.95 -13.08
N GLU A 129 -2.48 -6.20 -11.81
CA GLU A 129 -1.70 -5.28 -10.99
C GLU A 129 -0.22 -5.34 -11.36
N GLN A 130 0.45 -4.20 -11.17
CA GLN A 130 1.89 -4.07 -11.33
C GLN A 130 2.51 -3.68 -10.00
N ALA A 131 3.76 -4.09 -9.82
CA ALA A 131 4.54 -3.72 -8.66
C ALA A 131 5.92 -3.20 -9.04
N LEU A 132 6.39 -2.22 -8.30
CA LEU A 132 7.75 -1.69 -8.34
C LEU A 132 8.38 -1.93 -6.98
N VAL A 133 9.47 -2.67 -6.95
CA VAL A 133 10.20 -3.03 -5.75
C VAL A 133 11.54 -2.31 -5.76
N LEU A 134 11.82 -1.54 -4.73
CA LEU A 134 13.13 -0.97 -4.49
C LEU A 134 13.74 -1.61 -3.25
N LEU A 135 14.92 -2.21 -3.47
CA LEU A 135 15.72 -2.80 -2.41
C LEU A 135 16.75 -1.76 -1.96
N GLU A 136 16.71 -1.41 -0.67
CA GLU A 136 17.67 -0.49 -0.06
C GLU A 136 18.34 -1.09 1.17
N PRO A 137 19.51 -0.55 1.57
CA PRO A 137 20.14 -0.93 2.81
C PRO A 137 19.21 -0.65 4.00
N GLY A 138 18.69 -1.72 4.61
CA GLY A 138 17.84 -1.64 5.81
C GLY A 138 16.34 -1.48 5.58
N ARG A 139 15.87 -1.39 4.32
CA ARG A 139 14.43 -1.42 4.00
C ARG A 139 14.15 -1.88 2.57
N THR A 140 12.97 -2.42 2.37
CA THR A 140 12.36 -2.71 1.07
C THR A 140 11.15 -1.80 0.89
N VAL A 141 11.09 -1.13 -0.25
CA VAL A 141 9.95 -0.31 -0.65
C VAL A 141 9.25 -1.00 -1.81
N ILE A 142 7.94 -1.16 -1.73
CA ILE A 142 7.12 -1.78 -2.78
C ILE A 142 5.99 -0.82 -3.10
N VAL A 143 5.81 -0.52 -4.38
CA VAL A 143 4.68 0.24 -4.89
C VAL A 143 3.87 -0.71 -5.77
N VAL A 144 2.69 -1.12 -5.32
CA VAL A 144 1.85 -2.12 -6.00
C VAL A 144 0.43 -1.60 -6.19
N GLY A 145 -0.20 -1.90 -7.33
CA GLY A 145 -1.61 -1.61 -7.53
C GLY A 145 -2.08 -1.83 -8.97
N ASP A 146 -3.36 -1.56 -9.20
CA ASP A 146 -3.99 -1.62 -10.53
C ASP A 146 -3.85 -0.30 -11.32
N ALA A 147 -3.20 0.70 -10.72
CA ALA A 147 -2.80 1.93 -11.39
C ALA A 147 -1.86 1.66 -12.56
N ARG A 148 -1.89 2.57 -13.54
CA ARG A 148 -1.03 2.46 -14.72
C ARG A 148 0.43 2.57 -14.31
N GLU A 149 1.30 1.95 -15.10
CA GLU A 149 2.75 1.99 -14.87
C GLU A 149 3.27 3.42 -14.66
N ASN A 150 2.80 4.37 -15.46
CA ASN A 150 3.19 5.78 -15.36
C ASN A 150 2.79 6.41 -14.02
N GLU A 151 1.66 6.03 -13.45
CA GLU A 151 1.21 6.51 -12.15
C GLU A 151 2.00 5.85 -11.02
N LEU A 152 2.21 4.53 -11.08
CA LEU A 152 3.07 3.82 -10.12
C LEU A 152 4.49 4.38 -10.10
N ARG A 153 5.04 4.71 -11.27
CA ARG A 153 6.33 5.40 -11.41
C ARG A 153 6.31 6.78 -10.78
N ARG A 154 5.24 7.58 -10.97
CA ARG A 154 5.11 8.88 -10.30
C ARG A 154 5.06 8.75 -8.78
N LEU A 155 4.33 7.77 -8.26
CA LEU A 155 4.31 7.48 -6.83
C LEU A 155 5.70 7.05 -6.34
N ALA A 156 6.39 6.17 -7.06
CA ALA A 156 7.73 5.70 -6.73
C ALA A 156 8.78 6.84 -6.75
N ASP A 157 8.68 7.77 -7.71
CA ASP A 157 9.54 8.96 -7.81
C ASP A 157 9.30 9.95 -6.66
N ALA A 158 8.05 10.07 -6.22
CA ALA A 158 7.69 10.93 -5.10
C ALA A 158 8.24 10.41 -3.76
N VAL A 159 8.50 9.11 -3.60
CA VAL A 159 9.01 8.54 -2.36
C VAL A 159 10.45 8.98 -2.13
N ARG A 160 10.65 9.91 -1.18
CA ARG A 160 11.96 10.41 -0.75
C ARG A 160 12.21 10.09 0.72
#